data_AF-A0AAD1V4Q5-F1
#
_entry.id   AF-A0AAD1V4Q5-F1
#
_cell.length_a   1.000
_cell.length_b   1.000
_cell.length_c   1.000
_cell.angle_alpha   90.00
_cell.angle_beta   90.00
_cell.angle_gamma   90.00
#
_symmetry.space_group_name_H-M   'P 1'
#
loop_
_entity.id
_entity.type
_entity.pdbx_description
1 polymer ?
#
loop_
_entity_poly.entity_id
_entity_poly.type
_entity_poly.pdbx_seq_one_letter_code
_entity_poly.pdbx_strand_id
1 'polypeptide(L)'
;MNIIQIDGYGFLIPSSPSRYRGNCSKEWGQFVGGNTNNMTCSEAEKAGLTKGKFVEMAVCHISTKILTFEPNYLNEEFLEIWGIPVGGEMKDQFHAKASELSTFLMHRQSKDKFTTLTEQFVKNALNSWASEGMKDNFNKYSLEKIRESYNNLIFRFEMTKTEGKFGNYFHIASSYREPNGELELAALKASKDIQSMDVCNDQRLVENQAKCFASIAEAELNQAPVAQLNATNSKQLKSAKA
;
A
#
# COMPACT_ATOMS: atom_id res chain seq x y z
N MET A 1 -8.22 17.41 -12.97
CA MET A 1 -8.17 17.78 -11.54
C MET A 1 -9.60 17.97 -11.09
N ASN A 2 -10.02 17.33 -10.01
CA ASN A 2 -11.38 17.39 -9.48
C ASN A 2 -11.35 17.74 -7.98
N ILE A 3 -12.38 18.36 -7.43
CA ILE A 3 -12.48 18.65 -5.99
C ILE A 3 -13.82 18.13 -5.49
N ILE A 4 -13.79 17.31 -4.45
CA ILE A 4 -14.97 16.89 -3.70
C ILE A 4 -15.16 17.86 -2.53
N GLN A 5 -16.37 18.39 -2.34
CA GLN A 5 -16.71 19.24 -1.20
C GLN A 5 -17.74 18.55 -0.32
N ILE A 6 -17.43 18.36 0.95
CA ILE A 6 -18.31 17.73 1.94
C ILE A 6 -18.23 18.51 3.24
N ASP A 7 -19.39 18.90 3.79
CA ASP A 7 -19.51 19.57 5.09
C ASP A 7 -18.58 20.79 5.27
N GLY A 8 -18.31 21.52 4.18
CA GLY A 8 -17.40 22.69 4.19
C GLY A 8 -15.91 22.37 4.14
N TYR A 9 -15.54 21.10 3.91
CA TYR A 9 -14.18 20.63 3.63
C TYR A 9 -13.97 20.34 2.15
N GLY A 10 -12.77 20.63 1.65
CA GLY A 10 -12.38 20.37 0.25
C GLY A 10 -11.35 19.26 0.12
N PHE A 11 -11.61 18.29 -0.74
CA PHE A 11 -10.71 17.17 -1.01
C PHE A 11 -10.29 17.18 -2.48
N LEU A 12 -9.02 17.47 -2.72
CA LEU A 12 -8.45 17.50 -4.06
C LEU A 12 -8.23 16.07 -4.58
N ILE A 13 -8.77 15.78 -5.76
CA ILE A 13 -8.41 14.61 -6.57
C ILE A 13 -7.45 15.12 -7.66
N PRO A 14 -6.13 14.94 -7.46
CA PRO A 14 -5.15 15.46 -8.39
C PRO A 14 -5.15 14.63 -9.68
N SER A 15 -4.80 15.25 -10.80
CA SER A 15 -4.62 14.51 -12.08
C SER A 15 -3.36 13.64 -12.08
N SER A 16 -2.38 13.98 -11.24
CA SER A 16 -1.22 13.15 -10.96
C SER A 16 -1.16 12.94 -9.45
N PRO A 17 -1.21 11.69 -8.96
CA PRO A 17 -1.31 11.44 -7.54
C PRO A 17 -0.02 11.83 -6.81
N SER A 18 -0.20 12.47 -5.66
CA SER A 18 0.88 12.67 -4.69
C SER A 18 1.27 11.32 -4.13
N ARG A 19 2.44 10.87 -4.58
CA ARG A 19 3.01 9.59 -4.18
C ARG A 19 4.05 9.82 -3.09
N TYR A 20 3.76 9.27 -1.92
CA TYR A 20 4.71 9.22 -0.82
C TYR A 20 5.36 7.85 -0.75
N ARG A 21 6.57 7.81 -0.20
CA ARG A 21 7.26 6.56 0.10
C ARG A 21 7.78 6.59 1.52
N GLY A 22 7.78 5.44 2.20
CA GLY A 22 8.53 5.29 3.43
C GLY A 22 10.03 5.19 3.11
N ASN A 23 10.84 6.12 3.62
CA ASN A 23 12.27 5.86 3.71
C ASN A 23 12.50 4.89 4.87
N CYS A 24 12.49 3.61 4.56
CA CYS A 24 12.70 2.54 5.53
C CYS A 24 14.19 2.15 5.67
N SER A 25 15.08 2.84 4.95
CA SER A 25 16.50 2.50 4.85
C SER A 25 17.37 3.38 5.77
N LYS A 26 18.41 2.80 6.36
CA LYS A 26 19.49 3.51 7.09
C LYS A 26 19.02 4.24 8.38
N GLU A 27 19.65 5.39 8.68
CA GLU A 27 19.63 6.08 9.99
C GLU A 27 18.33 6.82 10.33
N TRP A 28 17.40 7.00 9.38
CA TRP A 28 16.18 7.78 9.61
C TRP A 28 14.96 7.21 8.88
N GLY A 29 13.83 7.16 9.59
CA GLY A 29 12.56 6.69 9.08
C GLY A 29 11.52 7.81 9.00
N GLN A 30 11.14 8.18 7.79
CA GLN A 30 10.07 9.14 7.51
C GLN A 30 9.39 8.82 6.19
N PHE A 31 8.16 9.26 6.04
CA PHE A 31 7.57 9.40 4.73
C PHE A 31 8.25 10.54 3.97
N VAL A 32 8.47 10.35 2.68
CA VAL A 32 9.09 11.35 1.82
C VAL A 32 8.36 11.45 0.48
N GLY A 33 8.34 12.65 -0.07
CA GLY A 33 8.02 12.91 -1.48
C GLY A 33 9.29 12.97 -2.33
N GLY A 34 9.16 12.81 -3.64
CA GLY A 34 10.27 12.99 -4.59
C GLY A 34 11.42 12.00 -4.43
N ASN A 35 12.65 12.36 -4.83
CA ASN A 35 13.84 11.52 -4.74
C ASN A 35 14.80 11.98 -3.61
N THR A 36 15.14 11.07 -2.70
CA THR A 36 15.95 11.27 -1.49
C THR A 36 17.15 10.33 -1.47
N ASN A 37 17.49 9.73 -2.61
CA ASN A 37 18.66 8.87 -2.74
C ASN A 37 19.91 9.63 -2.29
N ASN A 38 20.69 9.02 -1.41
CA ASN A 38 21.93 9.56 -0.84
C ASN A 38 21.78 10.87 -0.04
N MET A 39 20.56 11.24 0.37
CA MET A 39 20.33 12.38 1.27
C MET A 39 20.30 11.94 2.74
N THR A 40 20.91 12.74 3.60
CA THR A 40 20.67 12.74 5.05
C THR A 40 19.27 13.27 5.36
N CYS A 41 18.79 13.02 6.59
CA CYS A 41 17.49 13.56 7.03
C CYS A 41 17.43 15.08 6.93
N SER A 42 18.52 15.79 7.30
CA SER A 42 18.56 17.26 7.26
C SER A 42 18.53 17.81 5.83
N GLU A 43 19.19 17.14 4.88
CA GLU A 43 19.15 17.55 3.47
C GLU A 43 17.76 17.36 2.87
N ALA A 44 17.11 16.22 3.16
CA ALA A 44 15.75 15.95 2.70
C ALA A 44 14.74 16.94 3.32
N GLU A 45 14.92 17.32 4.58
CA GLU A 45 14.09 18.30 5.28
C GLU A 45 14.26 19.70 4.68
N LYS A 46 15.50 20.15 4.47
CA LYS A 46 15.79 21.44 3.80
C LYS A 46 15.24 21.50 2.38
N ALA A 47 15.16 20.37 1.70
CA ALA A 47 14.56 20.24 0.37
C ALA A 47 13.02 20.12 0.38
N GLY A 48 12.37 20.12 1.56
CA GLY A 48 10.92 19.98 1.68
C GLY A 48 10.38 18.61 1.27
N LEU A 49 11.25 17.60 1.22
CA LEU A 49 10.93 16.25 0.78
C LEU A 49 10.38 15.38 1.92
N THR A 50 10.64 15.74 3.17
CA THR A 50 10.10 15.03 4.34
C THR A 50 8.61 15.29 4.51
N LYS A 51 7.87 14.24 4.88
CA LYS A 51 6.41 14.21 5.01
C LYS A 51 5.98 13.57 6.34
N GLY A 52 6.85 13.66 7.34
CA GLY A 52 6.57 13.21 8.70
C GLY A 52 6.90 11.76 8.97
N LYS A 53 6.76 11.38 10.24
CA LYS A 53 6.97 10.00 10.70
C LYS A 53 5.68 9.19 10.66
N PHE A 54 4.53 9.83 10.65
CA PHE A 54 3.26 9.14 10.54
C PHE A 54 2.28 9.92 9.68
N VAL A 55 1.27 9.20 9.21
CA VAL A 55 0.08 9.79 8.60
C VAL A 55 -1.15 9.07 9.11
N GLU A 56 -2.19 9.83 9.40
CA GLU A 56 -3.53 9.29 9.65
C GLU A 56 -4.39 9.55 8.42
N MET A 57 -5.10 8.54 7.93
CA MET A 57 -5.82 8.58 6.67
C MET A 57 -7.20 7.96 6.77
N ALA A 58 -8.16 8.59 6.09
CA ALA A 58 -9.35 7.89 5.63
C ALA A 58 -8.96 7.07 4.39
N VAL A 59 -8.98 5.75 4.49
CA VAL A 59 -8.55 4.85 3.41
C VAL A 59 -9.63 4.80 2.32
N CYS A 60 -9.23 5.05 1.08
CA CYS A 60 -10.11 5.06 -0.09
C CYS A 60 -10.02 3.74 -0.85
N HIS A 61 -8.80 3.25 -1.11
CA HIS A 61 -8.61 2.05 -1.91
C HIS A 61 -7.32 1.34 -1.52
N ILE A 62 -7.33 0.01 -1.59
CA ILE A 62 -6.17 -0.84 -1.33
C ILE A 62 -6.04 -1.80 -2.50
N SER A 63 -4.85 -1.88 -3.08
CA SER A 63 -4.58 -2.82 -4.17
C SER A 63 -3.20 -3.46 -4.03
N THR A 64 -3.06 -4.68 -4.52
CA THR A 64 -1.77 -5.36 -4.62
C THR A 64 -1.20 -5.16 -6.02
N LYS A 65 0.07 -4.75 -6.11
CA LYS A 65 0.79 -4.57 -7.38
C LYS A 65 2.11 -5.35 -7.37
N ILE A 66 2.45 -5.95 -8.51
CA ILE A 66 3.79 -6.49 -8.75
C ILE A 66 4.60 -5.40 -9.42
N LEU A 67 5.70 -4.95 -8.79
CA LEU A 67 6.47 -3.80 -9.21
C LEU A 67 7.98 -4.07 -9.18
N THR A 68 8.68 -3.37 -10.06
CA THR A 68 10.14 -3.34 -10.12
C THR A 68 10.63 -1.92 -9.83
N PHE A 69 11.49 -1.79 -8.82
CA PHE A 69 12.21 -0.57 -8.47
C PHE A 69 13.69 -0.90 -8.33
N GLU A 70 14.43 -0.68 -9.42
CA GLU A 70 15.85 -0.98 -9.47
C GLU A 70 16.68 -0.11 -8.50
N PRO A 71 17.79 -0.65 -7.98
CA PRO A 71 18.27 -2.03 -8.16
C PRO A 71 17.68 -3.03 -7.14
N ASN A 72 16.86 -2.56 -6.19
CA ASN A 72 16.63 -3.27 -4.94
C ASN A 72 15.38 -4.17 -4.94
N TYR A 73 14.44 -3.95 -5.86
CA TYR A 73 13.17 -4.67 -5.92
C TYR A 73 12.90 -5.07 -7.37
N LEU A 74 12.85 -6.37 -7.64
CA LEU A 74 12.58 -6.93 -8.97
C LEU A 74 11.34 -7.82 -8.88
N ASN A 75 10.30 -7.45 -9.61
CA ASN A 75 9.02 -8.18 -9.65
C ASN A 75 8.46 -8.51 -8.25
N GLU A 76 8.59 -7.58 -7.31
CA GLU A 76 8.14 -7.77 -5.93
C GLU A 76 6.70 -7.29 -5.73
N GLU A 77 6.02 -7.90 -4.77
CA GLU A 77 4.66 -7.52 -4.39
C GLU A 77 4.67 -6.32 -3.42
N PHE A 78 3.95 -5.28 -3.81
CA PHE A 78 3.68 -4.09 -3.00
C PHE A 78 2.18 -3.96 -2.77
N LEU A 79 1.82 -3.49 -1.57
CA LEU A 79 0.48 -3.06 -1.24
C LEU A 79 0.39 -1.55 -1.43
N GLU A 80 -0.43 -1.11 -2.37
CA GLU A 80 -0.74 0.28 -2.61
C GLU A 80 -1.94 0.71 -1.75
N ILE A 81 -1.73 1.76 -0.96
CA ILE A 81 -2.75 2.36 -0.11
C ILE A 81 -3.06 3.75 -0.65
N TRP A 82 -4.31 3.96 -1.03
CA TRP A 82 -4.88 5.26 -1.35
C TRP A 82 -5.71 5.78 -0.20
N GLY A 83 -5.60 7.06 0.11
CA GLY A 83 -6.48 7.69 1.08
C GLY A 83 -6.31 9.20 1.16
N ILE A 84 -7.11 9.80 2.03
CA ILE A 84 -7.09 11.22 2.32
C ILE A 84 -6.37 11.41 3.67
N PRO A 85 -5.22 12.11 3.72
CA PRO A 85 -4.57 12.49 4.97
C PRO A 85 -5.50 13.36 5.83
N VAL A 86 -5.65 13.01 7.09
CA VAL A 86 -6.42 13.74 8.10
C VAL A 86 -5.60 14.11 9.33
N GLY A 87 -4.41 13.52 9.48
CA GLY A 87 -3.46 13.84 10.53
C GLY A 87 -2.01 13.50 10.14
N GLY A 88 -1.05 14.00 10.93
CA GLY A 88 0.38 13.91 10.65
C GLY A 88 0.85 14.95 9.62
N GLU A 89 2.16 15.01 9.40
CA GLU A 89 2.77 16.10 8.61
C GLU A 89 2.39 16.04 7.12
N MET A 90 1.84 14.92 6.65
CA MET A 90 1.16 14.86 5.34
C MET A 90 -0.07 15.77 5.26
N LYS A 91 -0.88 15.84 6.33
CA LYS A 91 -2.05 16.72 6.41
C LYS A 91 -1.67 18.17 6.65
N ASP A 92 -0.60 18.42 7.42
CA ASP A 92 -0.19 19.78 7.84
C ASP A 92 0.28 20.67 6.68
N GLN A 93 0.59 20.07 5.53
CA GLN A 93 0.91 20.79 4.29
C GLN A 93 -0.31 21.49 3.68
N PHE A 94 -1.52 21.11 4.09
CA PHE A 94 -2.77 21.65 3.57
C PHE A 94 -3.47 22.50 4.61
N HIS A 95 -4.27 23.45 4.15
CA HIS A 95 -5.16 24.24 4.99
C HIS A 95 -6.02 23.34 5.90
N ALA A 96 -6.43 23.83 7.08
CA ALA A 96 -7.18 23.04 8.07
C ALA A 96 -8.49 22.43 7.51
N LYS A 97 -9.09 23.08 6.51
CA LYS A 97 -10.31 22.62 5.82
C LYS A 97 -10.07 21.89 4.49
N ALA A 98 -8.83 21.52 4.18
CA ALA A 98 -8.49 20.89 2.92
C ALA A 98 -7.54 19.70 3.09
N SER A 99 -7.65 18.76 2.15
CA SER A 99 -6.70 17.67 1.98
C SER A 99 -6.72 17.18 0.53
N GLU A 100 -5.93 16.15 0.24
CA GLU A 100 -5.71 15.63 -1.10
C GLU A 100 -5.68 14.10 -1.10
N LEU A 101 -6.31 13.47 -2.11
CA LEU A 101 -6.17 12.05 -2.35
C LEU A 101 -4.71 11.72 -2.67
N SER A 102 -4.10 10.91 -1.81
CA SER A 102 -2.68 10.54 -1.86
C SER A 102 -2.51 9.04 -1.87
N THR A 103 -1.33 8.58 -2.31
CA THR A 103 -0.99 7.15 -2.34
C THR A 103 0.42 6.88 -1.81
N PHE A 104 0.61 5.73 -1.19
CA PHE A 104 1.93 5.19 -0.86
C PHE A 104 1.95 3.67 -0.96
N LEU A 105 3.17 3.11 -1.06
CA LEU A 105 3.41 1.68 -1.19
C LEU A 105 3.98 1.10 0.10
N MET A 106 3.48 -0.06 0.50
CA MET A 106 4.03 -0.90 1.57
C MET A 106 4.59 -2.19 0.98
N HIS A 107 5.69 -2.70 1.53
CA HIS A 107 6.31 -3.94 1.08
C HIS A 107 6.68 -4.84 2.26
N ARG A 108 6.91 -6.13 1.98
CA ARG A 108 7.48 -7.15 2.90
C ARG A 108 6.88 -7.05 4.32
N GLN A 109 7.70 -6.91 5.36
CA GLN A 109 7.26 -6.90 6.76
C GLN A 109 6.17 -5.86 7.07
N SER A 110 6.19 -4.69 6.42
CA SER A 110 5.13 -3.69 6.63
C SER A 110 3.80 -4.17 6.04
N LYS A 111 3.84 -4.74 4.82
CA LYS A 111 2.68 -5.36 4.18
C LYS A 111 2.11 -6.48 5.06
N ASP A 112 2.96 -7.39 5.53
CA ASP A 112 2.52 -8.55 6.30
C ASP A 112 1.83 -8.13 7.60
N LYS A 113 2.36 -7.11 8.29
CA LYS A 113 1.74 -6.53 9.49
C LYS A 113 0.38 -5.88 9.20
N PHE A 114 0.24 -5.20 8.06
CA PHE A 114 -1.05 -4.65 7.65
C PHE A 114 -2.06 -5.75 7.29
N THR A 115 -1.61 -6.84 6.67
CA THR A 115 -2.47 -8.01 6.44
C THR A 115 -2.98 -8.60 7.77
N THR A 116 -2.13 -8.71 8.78
CA THR A 116 -2.55 -9.15 10.13
C THR A 116 -3.61 -8.23 10.75
N LEU A 117 -3.55 -6.92 10.50
CA LEU A 117 -4.60 -5.98 10.90
C LEU A 117 -5.93 -6.31 10.21
N THR A 118 -5.90 -6.62 8.91
CA THR A 118 -7.10 -7.02 8.14
C THR A 118 -7.69 -8.33 8.66
N GLU A 119 -6.85 -9.29 9.08
CA GLU A 119 -7.33 -10.52 9.72
C GLU A 119 -8.07 -10.27 11.04
N GLN A 120 -7.76 -9.20 11.77
CA GLN A 120 -8.53 -8.81 12.95
C GLN A 120 -9.95 -8.39 12.56
N PHE A 121 -10.13 -7.66 11.46
CA PHE A 121 -11.46 -7.32 10.96
C PHE A 121 -12.25 -8.56 10.54
N VAL A 122 -11.59 -9.55 9.92
CA VAL A 122 -12.21 -10.85 9.59
C VAL A 122 -12.68 -11.57 10.86
N LYS A 123 -11.84 -11.61 11.92
CA LYS A 123 -12.21 -12.21 13.20
C LYS A 123 -13.38 -11.49 13.88
N ASN A 124 -13.39 -10.16 13.85
CA ASN A 124 -14.50 -9.37 14.36
C ASN A 124 -15.79 -9.66 13.58
N ALA A 125 -15.71 -9.72 12.25
CA ALA A 125 -16.83 -10.08 11.40
C ALA A 125 -17.35 -11.50 11.69
N LEU A 126 -16.47 -12.47 11.94
CA LEU A 126 -16.85 -13.83 12.32
C LEU A 126 -17.65 -13.85 13.62
N ASN A 127 -17.19 -13.12 14.64
CA ASN A 127 -17.89 -13.03 15.92
C ASN A 127 -19.27 -12.36 15.77
N SER A 128 -19.36 -11.26 15.02
CA SER A 128 -20.64 -10.59 14.75
C SER A 128 -21.61 -11.50 13.99
N TRP A 129 -21.14 -12.14 12.91
CA TRP A 129 -21.93 -13.08 12.12
C TRP A 129 -22.48 -14.23 12.99
N ALA A 130 -21.65 -14.80 13.86
CA ALA A 130 -22.07 -15.83 14.80
C ALA A 130 -23.13 -15.32 15.79
N SER A 131 -22.95 -14.13 16.34
CA SER A 131 -23.90 -13.52 17.29
C SER A 131 -25.24 -13.14 16.66
N GLU A 132 -25.26 -12.83 15.36
CA GLU A 132 -26.46 -12.48 14.58
C GLU A 132 -27.20 -13.73 14.07
N GLY A 133 -26.73 -14.93 14.42
CA GLY A 133 -27.36 -16.20 14.09
C GLY A 133 -26.95 -16.79 12.74
N MET A 134 -25.82 -16.35 12.17
CA MET A 134 -25.20 -16.96 10.98
C MET A 134 -26.14 -17.02 9.75
N LYS A 135 -26.94 -15.98 9.55
CA LYS A 135 -28.05 -15.98 8.57
C LYS A 135 -27.58 -15.98 7.11
N ASP A 136 -26.50 -15.27 6.81
CA ASP A 136 -25.97 -15.09 5.46
C ASP A 136 -24.68 -15.88 5.22
N ASN A 137 -24.24 -15.96 3.95
CA ASN A 137 -22.92 -16.50 3.62
C ASN A 137 -21.79 -15.66 4.25
N PHE A 138 -20.92 -16.31 5.04
CA PHE A 138 -19.84 -15.63 5.75
C PHE A 138 -18.87 -14.86 4.84
N ASN A 139 -18.56 -15.35 3.64
CA ASN A 139 -17.64 -14.66 2.73
C ASN A 139 -18.23 -13.31 2.27
N LYS A 140 -19.53 -13.28 1.94
CA LYS A 140 -20.21 -12.03 1.60
C LYS A 140 -20.28 -11.09 2.80
N TYR A 141 -20.70 -11.60 3.95
CA TYR A 141 -20.84 -10.83 5.19
C TYR A 141 -19.50 -10.22 5.64
N SER A 142 -18.42 -11.01 5.63
CA SER A 142 -17.10 -10.55 6.05
C SER A 142 -16.55 -9.46 5.13
N LEU A 143 -16.73 -9.57 3.81
CA LEU A 143 -16.33 -8.52 2.87
C LEU A 143 -17.08 -7.20 3.15
N GLU A 144 -18.38 -7.25 3.42
CA GLU A 144 -19.17 -6.08 3.79
C GLU A 144 -18.67 -5.46 5.10
N LYS A 145 -18.44 -6.27 6.15
CA LYS A 145 -17.92 -5.79 7.45
C LYS A 145 -16.50 -5.23 7.41
N ILE A 146 -15.63 -5.84 6.60
CA ILE A 146 -14.28 -5.31 6.38
C ILE A 146 -14.38 -3.96 5.68
N ARG A 147 -15.25 -3.84 4.67
CA ARG A 147 -15.49 -2.56 3.97
C ARG A 147 -16.07 -1.51 4.92
N GLU A 148 -17.01 -1.88 5.79
CA GLU A 148 -17.52 -1.00 6.85
C GLU A 148 -16.40 -0.49 7.75
N SER A 149 -15.46 -1.36 8.14
CA SER A 149 -14.30 -0.99 8.96
C SER A 149 -13.44 0.07 8.27
N TYR A 150 -13.10 -0.13 6.98
CA TYR A 150 -12.38 0.87 6.19
C TYR A 150 -13.14 2.20 6.01
N ASN A 151 -14.47 2.13 6.01
CA ASN A 151 -15.37 3.25 5.76
C ASN A 151 -15.73 4.06 7.01
N ASN A 152 -15.37 3.56 8.20
CA ASN A 152 -15.74 4.17 9.47
C ASN A 152 -14.53 4.47 10.36
N LEU A 153 -13.35 3.91 10.06
CA LEU A 153 -12.14 4.07 10.88
C LEU A 153 -11.09 4.94 10.20
N ILE A 154 -10.29 5.62 11.01
CA ILE A 154 -9.08 6.32 10.58
C ILE A 154 -7.89 5.42 10.81
N PHE A 155 -7.07 5.23 9.78
CA PHE A 155 -5.90 4.37 9.81
C PHE A 155 -4.65 5.21 10.02
N ARG A 156 -3.82 4.82 10.98
CA ARG A 156 -2.51 5.42 11.22
C ARG A 156 -1.44 4.53 10.62
N PHE A 157 -0.56 5.13 9.83
CA PHE A 157 0.65 4.49 9.30
C PHE A 157 1.86 5.21 9.88
N GLU A 158 2.70 4.51 10.62
CA GLU A 158 3.76 5.13 11.42
C GLU A 158 5.11 4.44 11.23
N MET A 159 6.13 5.25 10.96
CA MET A 159 7.51 4.82 10.84
C MET A 159 8.05 4.42 12.21
N THR A 160 8.18 3.11 12.41
CA THR A 160 8.64 2.50 13.64
C THR A 160 10.05 1.97 13.47
N LYS A 161 10.93 2.37 14.39
CA LYS A 161 12.30 1.85 14.48
C LYS A 161 12.29 0.49 15.17
N THR A 162 13.01 -0.48 14.62
CA THR A 162 13.26 -1.77 15.25
C THR A 162 14.74 -2.07 15.16
N GLU A 163 15.30 -2.54 16.26
CA GLU A 163 16.69 -3.00 16.32
C GLU A 163 16.73 -4.49 15.98
N GLY A 164 17.47 -4.85 14.94
CA GLY A 164 17.67 -6.22 14.50
C GLY A 164 19.14 -6.63 14.55
N LYS A 165 19.40 -7.90 14.22
CA LYS A 165 20.76 -8.46 14.16
C LYS A 165 21.72 -7.70 13.23
N PHE A 166 21.18 -6.99 12.24
CA PHE A 166 21.94 -6.21 11.25
C PHE A 166 21.90 -4.70 11.51
N GLY A 167 21.48 -4.29 12.71
CA GLY A 167 21.35 -2.89 13.11
C GLY A 167 19.92 -2.36 13.08
N ASN A 168 19.81 -1.05 13.12
CA ASN A 168 18.53 -0.34 13.13
C ASN A 168 17.86 -0.42 11.76
N TYR A 169 16.56 -0.72 11.76
CA TYR A 169 15.72 -0.76 10.58
C TYR A 169 14.39 -0.05 10.88
N PHE A 170 13.82 0.62 9.88
CA PHE A 170 12.52 1.28 9.99
C PHE A 170 11.48 0.55 9.16
N HIS A 171 10.28 0.40 9.71
CA HIS A 171 9.13 -0.16 8.99
C HIS A 171 7.89 0.68 9.25
N ILE A 172 6.87 0.50 8.41
CA ILE A 172 5.56 1.12 8.63
C ILE A 172 4.74 0.17 9.50
N ALA A 173 4.46 0.60 10.73
CA ALA A 173 3.44 0.00 11.58
C ALA A 173 2.09 0.58 11.22
N SER A 174 1.02 -0.21 11.40
CA SER A 174 -0.34 0.20 11.06
C SER A 174 -1.27 -0.04 12.24
N SER A 175 -2.13 0.92 12.51
CA SER A 175 -3.18 0.85 13.52
C SER A 175 -4.42 1.60 13.04
N TYR A 176 -5.51 1.53 13.78
CA TYR A 176 -6.73 2.28 13.49
C TYR A 176 -7.36 2.82 14.77
N ARG A 177 -8.24 3.81 14.61
CA ARG A 177 -9.08 4.37 15.67
C ARG A 177 -10.39 4.90 15.10
N GLU A 178 -11.32 5.17 16.00
CA GLU A 178 -12.53 5.92 15.68
C GLU A 178 -12.17 7.36 15.23
N PRO A 179 -12.99 7.96 14.34
CA PRO A 179 -12.78 9.33 13.90
C PRO A 179 -13.01 10.30 15.05
N ASN A 180 -12.22 11.36 15.09
CA ASN A 180 -12.26 12.43 16.07
C ASN A 180 -12.22 13.79 15.37
N GLY A 181 -13.39 14.41 15.23
CA GLY A 181 -13.56 15.73 14.63
C GLY A 181 -14.18 15.72 13.23
N GLU A 182 -14.59 16.91 12.79
CA GLU A 182 -15.40 17.10 11.58
C GLU A 182 -14.65 16.78 10.27
N LEU A 183 -13.35 17.08 10.21
CA LEU A 183 -12.50 16.78 9.05
C LEU A 183 -12.48 15.28 8.76
N GLU A 184 -12.32 14.45 9.80
CA GLU A 184 -12.20 13.00 9.67
C GLU A 184 -13.52 12.38 9.19
N LEU A 185 -14.64 12.86 9.73
CA LEU A 185 -15.98 12.46 9.29
C LEU A 185 -16.24 12.87 7.83
N ALA A 186 -15.86 14.09 7.44
CA ALA A 186 -15.97 14.55 6.06
C ALA A 186 -15.07 13.74 5.11
N ALA A 187 -13.85 13.39 5.53
CA ALA A 187 -12.92 12.58 4.76
C ALA A 187 -13.43 11.13 4.58
N LEU A 188 -14.07 10.54 5.58
CA LEU A 188 -14.70 9.21 5.48
C LEU A 188 -15.92 9.21 4.54
N LYS A 189 -16.66 10.32 4.45
CA LYS A 189 -17.70 10.48 3.41
C LYS A 189 -17.08 10.62 2.02
N ALA A 190 -16.02 11.43 1.89
CA ALA A 190 -15.31 11.60 0.63
C ALA A 190 -14.65 10.31 0.16
N SER A 191 -14.14 9.48 1.07
CA SER A 191 -13.55 8.18 0.73
C SER A 191 -14.57 7.22 0.13
N LYS A 192 -15.82 7.23 0.63
CA LYS A 192 -16.94 6.46 0.07
C LYS A 192 -17.29 6.92 -1.35
N ASP A 193 -17.32 8.22 -1.60
CA ASP A 193 -17.54 8.77 -2.94
C ASP A 193 -16.41 8.33 -3.88
N ILE A 194 -15.15 8.48 -3.46
CA ILE A 194 -13.96 8.08 -4.24
C ILE A 194 -13.96 6.59 -4.56
N GLN A 195 -14.41 5.71 -3.67
CA GLN A 195 -14.51 4.27 -3.93
C GLN A 195 -15.43 3.92 -5.10
N SER A 196 -16.37 4.81 -5.44
CA SER A 196 -17.26 4.65 -6.60
C SER A 196 -16.69 5.25 -7.89
N MET A 197 -15.52 5.88 -7.81
CA MET A 197 -14.85 6.55 -8.93
C MET A 197 -13.60 5.76 -9.36
N ASP A 198 -13.26 5.82 -10.65
CA ASP A 198 -12.01 5.27 -11.18
C ASP A 198 -10.88 6.32 -11.11
N VAL A 199 -10.50 6.71 -9.88
CA VAL A 199 -9.50 7.77 -9.63
C VAL A 199 -8.30 7.30 -8.78
N CYS A 200 -8.40 6.13 -8.14
CA CYS A 200 -7.31 5.51 -7.38
C CYS A 200 -6.39 4.71 -8.32
N ASN A 201 -5.84 5.39 -9.32
CA ASN A 201 -5.01 4.78 -10.35
C ASN A 201 -3.79 5.66 -10.66
N ASP A 202 -2.60 5.12 -10.41
CA ASP A 202 -1.33 5.74 -10.81
C ASP A 202 -0.79 5.06 -12.07
N GLN A 203 -0.95 5.73 -13.22
CA GLN A 203 -0.54 5.24 -14.53
C GLN A 203 0.92 4.75 -14.56
N ARG A 204 1.83 5.40 -13.83
CA ARG A 204 3.24 4.99 -13.78
C ARG A 204 3.42 3.64 -13.08
N LEU A 205 2.58 3.33 -12.10
CA LEU A 205 2.59 2.02 -11.42
C LEU A 205 1.90 0.95 -12.29
N VAL A 206 0.85 1.31 -13.02
CA VAL A 206 0.21 0.41 -14.01
C VAL A 206 1.20 0.00 -15.08
N GLU A 207 1.91 0.95 -15.68
CA GLU A 207 2.93 0.67 -16.69
C GLU A 207 4.09 -0.18 -16.14
N ASN A 208 4.51 0.09 -14.90
CA ASN A 208 5.53 -0.71 -14.23
C ASN A 208 5.06 -2.16 -14.02
N GLN A 209 3.83 -2.34 -13.53
CA GLN A 209 3.24 -3.67 -13.34
C GLN A 209 3.08 -4.44 -14.65
N ALA A 210 2.65 -3.78 -15.72
CA ALA A 210 2.55 -4.38 -17.05
C ALA A 210 3.91 -4.89 -17.55
N LYS A 211 4.99 -4.11 -17.33
CA LYS A 211 6.36 -4.54 -17.65
C LYS A 211 6.80 -5.74 -16.82
N CYS A 212 6.46 -5.77 -15.53
CA CYS A 212 6.76 -6.91 -14.66
C CYS A 212 6.06 -8.18 -15.17
N PHE A 213 4.77 -8.11 -15.51
CA PHE A 213 4.03 -9.25 -16.04
C PHE A 213 4.58 -9.73 -17.39
N ALA A 214 4.97 -8.83 -18.29
CA ALA A 214 5.62 -9.20 -19.54
C ALA A 214 6.95 -9.93 -19.29
N SER A 215 7.78 -9.40 -18.39
CA SER A 215 9.06 -10.01 -18.02
C SER A 215 8.90 -11.41 -17.38
N ILE A 216 7.89 -11.60 -16.52
CA ILE A 216 7.57 -12.89 -15.91
C ILE A 216 7.14 -13.88 -16.99
N ALA A 217 6.23 -13.48 -17.89
CA ALA A 217 5.75 -14.34 -18.97
C ALA A 217 6.88 -14.77 -19.93
N GLU A 218 7.78 -13.85 -20.29
CA GLU A 218 8.97 -14.16 -21.09
C GLU A 218 9.91 -15.17 -20.38
N ALA A 219 10.10 -15.02 -19.07
CA ALA A 219 10.91 -15.96 -18.29
C ALA A 219 10.28 -17.36 -18.25
N GLU A 220 8.95 -17.46 -18.14
CA GLU A 220 8.22 -18.73 -18.17
C GLU A 220 8.26 -19.40 -19.56
N LEU A 221 8.15 -18.62 -20.64
CA LEU A 221 8.27 -19.12 -22.02
C LEU A 221 9.67 -19.66 -22.34
N ASN A 222 10.71 -19.07 -21.75
CA ASN A 222 12.10 -19.45 -21.96
C ASN A 222 12.57 -20.59 -21.03
N GLN A 223 11.73 -21.07 -20.11
CA GLN A 223 12.01 -22.32 -19.40
C GLN A 223 11.81 -23.49 -20.36
N ALA A 224 12.92 -24.05 -20.87
CA ALA A 224 12.88 -25.28 -21.64
C ALA A 224 12.08 -26.35 -20.87
N PRO A 225 11.09 -27.02 -21.50
CA PRO A 225 10.31 -28.03 -20.79
C PRO A 225 11.26 -29.10 -20.25
N VAL A 226 11.12 -29.45 -18.97
CA VAL A 226 11.93 -30.47 -18.29
C VAL A 226 11.95 -31.80 -19.08
N ALA A 227 10.96 -32.04 -19.95
CA ALA A 227 10.91 -33.13 -20.91
C ALA A 227 12.06 -33.13 -21.95
N GLN A 228 12.60 -31.99 -22.37
CA GLN A 228 13.74 -31.91 -23.30
C GLN A 228 15.08 -32.19 -22.61
N LEU A 229 15.26 -31.83 -21.35
CA LEU A 229 16.49 -32.14 -20.58
C LEU A 229 16.66 -33.65 -20.35
N ASN A 230 15.56 -34.38 -20.13
CA ASN A 230 15.58 -35.84 -19.98
C ASN A 230 15.79 -36.59 -21.31
N ALA A 231 15.40 -36.01 -22.45
CA ALA A 231 15.65 -36.58 -23.77
C ALA A 231 17.13 -36.45 -24.21
N THR A 232 17.80 -35.37 -23.80
CA THR A 232 19.23 -35.16 -24.14
C THR A 232 20.15 -36.05 -23.29
N ASN A 233 19.84 -36.24 -22.01
CA ASN A 233 20.62 -37.13 -21.12
C ASN A 233 20.47 -38.62 -21.49
N SER A 234 19.29 -39.05 -21.95
CA SER A 234 19.05 -40.45 -22.34
C SER A 234 19.72 -40.83 -23.68
N LYS A 235 19.97 -39.87 -24.58
CA LYS A 235 20.79 -40.11 -25.79
C LYS A 235 22.29 -40.22 -25.47
N GLN A 236 22.82 -39.40 -24.57
CA GLN A 236 24.24 -39.46 -24.19
C GLN A 236 24.61 -40.74 -23.40
N LEU A 237 23.69 -41.27 -22.58
CA LEU A 237 23.90 -42.53 -21.86
C LEU A 237 23.86 -43.78 -22.76
N LYS A 238 23.20 -43.72 -23.93
CA LYS A 238 23.16 -44.83 -24.90
C LYS A 238 24.35 -44.85 -25.85
N SER A 239 25.03 -43.73 -26.09
CA SER A 239 26.25 -43.67 -26.89
C SER A 239 27.53 -44.00 -26.12
N ALA A 240 27.48 -44.05 -24.78
CA ALA A 240 28.62 -44.39 -23.92
C ALA A 240 28.73 -45.89 -23.57
N LYS A 241 27.86 -46.74 -24.14
CA LYS A 241 27.86 -48.21 -23.99
C LYS A 241 27.95 -48.95 -25.33
N ALA A 242 28.64 -48.37 -26.31
CA ALA A 242 29.03 -49.05 -27.55
C ALA A 242 30.55 -49.08 -27.65
#